data_AF-A0A0C9YXR5-F1
#
_entry.id   AF-A0A0C9YXR5-F1
#
_cell.length_a   1.000
_cell.length_b   1.000
_cell.length_c   1.000
_cell.angle_alpha   90.00
_cell.angle_beta   90.00
_cell.angle_gamma   90.00
#
_symmetry.space_group_name_H-M   'P 1'
#
loop_
_entity.id
_entity.type
_entity.pdbx_description
1 polymer ?
#
loop_
_entity_poly.entity_id
_entity_poly.type
_entity_poly.pdbx_seq_one_letter_code
_entity_poly.pdbx_strand_id
1 'polypeptide(L)'
;MFEHGVSLPLEGKSDECAIPLQDQKATFDLFLDHIYGHVGSADTYSYEELQSLLELMQKYHCAETRCFAIDHIWDKRFTYHLANLIKLGHDFHIPQVFSRGFMNLLKIPLKEISKEHRLLIGEEVFVAFVYAKAMLNKHCRIIACEEPVILSHASDCGNPTACQEDWHAELPQPFSDAIKRFCEMQFGRMGRGCQQLMFQVLDRGVAFRYADTFVKDVCQGLVHDLGITSDWFL
;
A
#
# COMPACT_ATOMS: atom_id res chain seq x y z
N MET A 1 63.72 -17.98 -7.95
CA MET A 1 62.54 -17.65 -8.77
C MET A 1 61.37 -18.36 -8.11
N PHE A 2 60.69 -17.65 -7.21
CA PHE A 2 59.48 -18.15 -6.54
C PHE A 2 58.29 -17.51 -7.23
N GLU A 3 57.41 -18.33 -7.81
CA GLU A 3 55.97 -18.10 -7.72
C GLU A 3 55.33 -19.46 -7.42
N HIS A 4 55.02 -19.65 -6.15
CA HIS A 4 54.17 -20.72 -5.66
C HIS A 4 52.75 -20.41 -6.12
N GLY A 5 52.17 -21.29 -6.96
CA GLY A 5 50.73 -21.33 -7.15
C GLY A 5 50.09 -21.71 -5.82
N VAL A 6 49.56 -20.72 -5.10
CA VAL A 6 48.72 -20.96 -3.94
C VAL A 6 47.43 -21.60 -4.45
N SER A 7 47.30 -22.92 -4.31
CA SER A 7 45.99 -23.55 -4.45
C SER A 7 45.13 -23.03 -3.30
N LEU A 8 44.11 -22.24 -3.62
CA LEU A 8 43.08 -21.90 -2.64
C LEU A 8 42.53 -23.22 -2.07
N PRO A 9 42.40 -23.35 -0.74
CA PRO A 9 41.76 -24.52 -0.15
C PRO A 9 40.39 -24.71 -0.81
N LEU A 10 40.09 -25.94 -1.22
CA LEU A 10 38.79 -26.28 -1.77
C LEU A 10 37.78 -26.34 -0.62
N GLU A 11 37.27 -25.17 -0.24
CA GLU A 11 36.18 -25.02 0.73
C GLU A 11 35.00 -25.92 0.34
N GLY A 12 34.35 -26.50 1.35
CA GLY A 12 33.17 -27.35 1.20
C GLY A 12 33.44 -28.80 0.78
N LYS A 13 34.70 -29.25 0.72
CA LYS A 13 35.02 -30.65 0.36
C LYS A 13 34.89 -31.67 1.50
N SER A 14 35.03 -31.22 2.73
CA SER A 14 34.97 -32.07 3.93
C SER A 14 34.72 -31.20 5.15
N ASP A 15 34.40 -31.82 6.30
CA ASP A 15 34.22 -31.10 7.56
C ASP A 15 35.51 -30.40 8.03
N GLU A 16 36.67 -30.94 7.65
CA GLU A 16 37.99 -30.36 7.88
C GLU A 16 38.26 -29.11 7.00
N CYS A 17 37.45 -28.92 5.95
CA CYS A 17 37.46 -27.79 5.03
C CYS A 17 36.05 -27.19 4.90
N ALA A 18 35.38 -26.96 6.03
CA ALA A 18 34.01 -26.45 6.07
C ALA A 18 33.86 -25.08 5.38
N ILE A 19 32.64 -24.79 4.91
CA ILE A 19 32.29 -23.47 4.35
C ILE A 19 32.03 -22.52 5.53
N PRO A 20 32.83 -21.46 5.70
CA PRO A 20 32.58 -20.50 6.78
C PRO A 20 31.36 -19.65 6.44
N LEU A 21 30.30 -19.80 7.22
CA LEU A 21 29.13 -18.93 7.15
C LEU A 21 29.35 -17.70 8.02
N GLN A 22 29.07 -16.51 7.47
CA GLN A 22 29.15 -15.25 8.21
C GLN A 22 27.82 -14.83 8.84
N ASP A 23 26.78 -15.64 8.65
CA ASP A 23 25.42 -15.36 9.07
C ASP A 23 25.25 -15.58 10.57
N GLN A 24 24.28 -14.87 11.17
CA GLN A 24 23.93 -15.13 12.56
C GLN A 24 23.37 -16.54 12.69
N LYS A 25 23.93 -17.31 13.63
CA LYS A 25 23.54 -18.70 13.87
C LYS A 25 22.02 -18.87 14.01
N ALA A 26 21.37 -18.02 14.82
CA ALA A 26 19.93 -18.12 15.05
C ALA A 26 19.10 -17.99 13.77
N THR A 27 19.45 -17.03 12.90
CA THR A 27 18.75 -16.84 11.62
C THR A 27 19.03 -17.98 10.65
N PHE A 28 20.27 -18.49 10.65
CA PHE A 28 20.64 -19.62 9.81
C PHE A 28 19.95 -20.91 10.26
N ASP A 29 19.84 -21.14 11.57
CA ASP A 29 19.10 -22.26 12.15
C ASP A 29 17.61 -22.18 11.73
N LEU A 30 16.98 -21.00 11.82
CA LEU A 30 15.63 -20.74 11.31
C LEU A 30 15.46 -21.07 9.82
N PHE A 31 16.46 -20.73 9.00
CA PHE A 31 16.48 -21.04 7.57
C PHE A 31 16.59 -22.55 7.31
N LEU A 32 17.47 -23.25 8.04
CA LEU A 32 17.61 -24.70 7.95
C LEU A 32 16.33 -25.42 8.42
N ASP A 33 15.77 -25.00 9.56
CA ASP A 33 14.53 -25.57 10.09
C ASP A 33 13.41 -25.49 9.06
N HIS A 34 13.33 -24.38 8.31
CA HIS A 34 12.38 -24.25 7.22
C HIS A 34 12.67 -25.22 6.06
N ILE A 35 13.90 -25.23 5.54
CA ILE A 35 14.29 -26.07 4.39
C ILE A 35 14.10 -27.56 4.68
N TYR A 36 14.40 -28.00 5.89
CA TYR A 36 14.29 -29.40 6.31
C TYR A 36 12.91 -29.75 6.90
N GLY A 37 11.91 -28.87 6.75
CA GLY A 37 10.52 -29.16 7.10
C GLY A 37 10.24 -29.23 8.60
N HIS A 38 11.12 -28.68 9.44
CA HIS A 38 10.94 -28.51 10.89
C HIS A 38 10.23 -27.19 11.20
N VAL A 39 9.24 -26.83 10.36
CA VAL A 39 8.53 -25.56 10.48
C VAL A 39 7.77 -25.57 11.81
N GLY A 40 8.19 -24.71 12.74
CA GLY A 40 7.37 -24.37 13.91
C GLY A 40 5.98 -23.92 13.44
N SER A 41 4.96 -24.00 14.29
CA SER A 41 3.60 -23.59 13.90
C SER A 41 3.62 -22.21 13.24
N ALA A 42 2.98 -22.06 12.07
CA ALA A 42 3.04 -20.85 11.24
C ALA A 42 2.88 -19.53 12.03
N ASP A 43 2.18 -19.51 13.15
CA ASP A 43 1.99 -18.31 13.98
C ASP A 43 3.25 -17.75 14.67
N THR A 44 4.40 -18.42 14.67
CA THR A 44 5.54 -18.06 15.54
C THR A 44 6.48 -16.98 15.03
N TYR A 45 6.48 -16.64 13.74
CA TYR A 45 7.49 -15.71 13.21
C TYR A 45 7.14 -14.24 13.49
N SER A 46 8.11 -13.52 14.07
CA SER A 46 8.14 -12.07 14.23
C SER A 46 8.49 -11.34 12.93
N TYR A 47 8.32 -10.01 12.91
CA TYR A 47 8.70 -9.17 11.77
C TYR A 47 10.21 -9.29 11.47
N GLU A 48 11.03 -9.22 12.52
CA GLU A 48 12.48 -9.24 12.45
C GLU A 48 13.01 -10.59 11.94
N GLU A 49 12.39 -11.70 12.37
CA GLU A 49 12.72 -13.03 11.90
C GLU A 49 12.38 -13.19 10.40
N LEU A 50 11.21 -12.72 9.96
CA LEU A 50 10.83 -12.78 8.54
C LEU A 50 11.72 -11.92 7.66
N GLN A 51 12.08 -10.72 8.13
CA GLN A 51 13.02 -9.86 7.43
C GLN A 51 14.38 -10.56 7.28
N SER A 52 14.93 -11.07 8.38
CA SER A 52 16.23 -11.76 8.38
C SER A 52 16.18 -13.01 7.50
N LEU A 53 15.06 -13.72 7.48
CA LEU A 53 14.86 -14.90 6.66
C LEU A 53 14.80 -14.53 5.16
N LEU A 54 14.13 -13.43 4.79
CA LEU A 54 14.12 -12.91 3.42
C LEU A 54 15.53 -12.49 2.96
N GLU A 55 16.36 -11.90 3.83
CA GLU A 55 17.76 -11.57 3.55
C GLU A 55 18.57 -12.82 3.21
N LEU A 56 18.43 -13.89 4.01
CA LEU A 56 19.09 -15.18 3.72
C LEU A 56 18.58 -15.81 2.42
N MET A 57 17.27 -15.77 2.17
CA MET A 57 16.71 -16.33 0.93
C MET A 57 17.21 -15.60 -0.32
N GLN A 58 17.38 -14.28 -0.23
CA GLN A 58 17.97 -13.49 -1.31
C GLN A 58 19.45 -13.82 -1.49
N LYS A 59 20.18 -14.01 -0.40
CA LYS A 59 21.60 -14.40 -0.42
C LYS A 59 21.85 -15.80 -0.99
N TYR A 60 20.98 -16.77 -0.66
CA TYR A 60 21.14 -18.17 -1.05
C TYR A 60 20.24 -18.60 -2.23
N HIS A 61 19.50 -17.67 -2.83
CA HIS A 61 18.63 -17.90 -3.98
C HIS A 61 17.60 -19.03 -3.78
N CYS A 62 16.95 -19.08 -2.60
CA CYS A 62 15.98 -20.13 -2.28
C CYS A 62 14.53 -19.68 -2.58
N ALA A 63 14.04 -20.01 -3.77
CA ALA A 63 12.75 -19.53 -4.27
C ALA A 63 11.53 -20.03 -3.46
N GLU A 64 11.48 -21.32 -3.12
CA GLU A 64 10.34 -21.93 -2.41
C GLU A 64 10.16 -21.32 -1.01
N THR A 65 11.26 -21.23 -0.28
CA THR A 65 11.33 -20.60 1.05
C THR A 65 10.91 -19.13 0.96
N ARG A 66 11.32 -18.41 -0.10
CA ARG A 66 10.86 -17.04 -0.34
C ARG A 66 9.36 -16.91 -0.55
N CYS A 67 8.75 -17.79 -1.34
CA CYS A 67 7.31 -17.82 -1.50
C CYS A 67 6.61 -18.00 -0.14
N PHE A 68 7.10 -18.92 0.70
CA PHE A 68 6.58 -19.10 2.05
C PHE A 68 6.64 -17.83 2.91
N ALA A 69 7.77 -17.13 2.95
CA ALA A 69 7.88 -15.90 3.75
C ALA A 69 6.96 -14.79 3.23
N ILE A 70 6.82 -14.67 1.91
CA ILE A 70 5.89 -13.71 1.28
C ILE A 70 4.45 -14.04 1.65
N ASP A 71 4.05 -15.31 1.56
CA ASP A 71 2.71 -15.75 1.94
C ASP A 71 2.44 -15.47 3.43
N HIS A 72 3.43 -15.71 4.28
CA HIS A 72 3.31 -15.44 5.70
C HIS A 72 3.13 -13.94 6.01
N ILE A 73 3.94 -13.08 5.37
CA ILE A 73 3.79 -11.61 5.46
C ILE A 73 2.41 -11.20 4.95
N TRP A 74 1.94 -11.82 3.86
CA TRP A 74 0.64 -11.53 3.30
C TRP A 74 -0.49 -11.92 4.24
N ASP A 75 -0.45 -13.10 4.87
CA ASP A 75 -1.46 -13.55 5.81
C ASP A 75 -1.53 -12.65 7.05
N LYS A 76 -0.37 -12.27 7.58
CA LYS A 76 -0.26 -11.34 8.72
C LYS A 76 -0.29 -9.86 8.32
N ARG A 77 -0.61 -9.50 7.07
CA ARG A 77 -0.54 -8.11 6.56
C ARG A 77 -1.23 -7.06 7.43
N PHE A 78 -2.28 -7.43 8.18
CA PHE A 78 -3.03 -6.51 9.03
C PHE A 78 -2.38 -6.24 10.40
N THR A 79 -1.40 -7.04 10.82
CA THR A 79 -0.68 -6.84 12.07
C THR A 79 0.54 -5.94 11.90
N TYR A 80 1.00 -5.73 10.66
CA TYR A 80 2.13 -4.85 10.37
C TYR A 80 1.70 -3.40 10.21
N HIS A 81 2.55 -2.49 10.67
CA HIS A 81 2.43 -1.09 10.32
C HIS A 81 2.65 -0.89 8.81
N LEU A 82 1.92 0.04 8.18
CA LEU A 82 1.99 0.22 6.73
C LEU A 82 3.37 0.63 6.23
N ALA A 83 4.11 1.42 7.02
CA ALA A 83 5.50 1.76 6.71
C ALA A 83 6.40 0.52 6.60
N ASN A 84 6.16 -0.49 7.45
CA ASN A 84 6.91 -1.75 7.42
C ASN A 84 6.56 -2.57 6.18
N LEU A 85 5.29 -2.62 5.78
CA LEU A 85 4.89 -3.29 4.53
C LEU A 85 5.51 -2.61 3.31
N ILE A 86 5.52 -1.28 3.27
CA ILE A 86 6.16 -0.52 2.18
C ILE A 86 7.65 -0.86 2.14
N LYS A 87 8.33 -0.79 3.30
CA LYS A 87 9.75 -1.09 3.41
C LYS A 87 10.08 -2.52 2.97
N LEU A 88 9.37 -3.52 3.49
CA LEU A 88 9.54 -4.92 3.08
C LEU A 88 9.29 -5.11 1.58
N GLY A 89 8.21 -4.53 1.06
CA GLY A 89 7.85 -4.64 -0.35
C GLY A 89 8.89 -4.01 -1.28
N HIS A 90 9.51 -2.91 -0.83
CA HIS A 90 10.60 -2.25 -1.53
C HIS A 90 11.91 -3.04 -1.44
N ASP A 91 12.41 -3.26 -0.22
CA ASP A 91 13.74 -3.83 0.03
C ASP A 91 13.89 -5.24 -0.53
N PHE A 92 12.80 -6.03 -0.51
CA PHE A 92 12.82 -7.40 -1.01
C PHE A 92 12.15 -7.55 -2.37
N HIS A 93 11.77 -6.48 -3.07
CA HIS A 93 11.08 -6.54 -4.36
C HIS A 93 9.83 -7.43 -4.35
N ILE A 94 8.84 -7.09 -3.51
CA ILE A 94 7.56 -7.80 -3.37
C ILE A 94 6.41 -6.86 -3.76
N PRO A 95 6.05 -6.75 -5.07
CA PRO A 95 5.16 -5.71 -5.59
C PRO A 95 3.79 -5.66 -4.91
N GLN A 96 3.20 -6.81 -4.62
CA GLN A 96 1.87 -6.92 -4.00
C GLN A 96 1.87 -6.39 -2.56
N VAL A 97 2.94 -6.63 -1.80
CA VAL A 97 3.09 -6.14 -0.42
C VAL A 97 3.31 -4.64 -0.42
N PHE A 98 4.22 -4.14 -1.28
CA PHE A 98 4.46 -2.71 -1.47
C PHE A 98 3.17 -1.97 -1.83
N SER A 99 2.48 -2.45 -2.87
CA SER A 99 1.28 -1.82 -3.40
C SER A 99 0.17 -1.76 -2.36
N ARG A 100 -0.02 -2.84 -1.60
CA ARG A 100 -1.00 -2.89 -0.51
C ARG A 100 -0.66 -1.88 0.59
N GLY A 101 0.61 -1.79 0.97
CA GLY A 101 1.10 -0.83 1.96
C GLY A 101 0.83 0.62 1.52
N PHE A 102 1.25 0.97 0.31
CA PHE A 102 1.10 2.33 -0.25
C PHE A 102 -0.37 2.74 -0.42
N MET A 103 -1.20 1.89 -1.02
CA MET A 103 -2.63 2.19 -1.21
C MET A 103 -3.37 2.40 0.11
N ASN A 104 -3.01 1.65 1.16
CA ASN A 104 -3.60 1.85 2.49
C ASN A 104 -3.03 3.10 3.18
N LEU A 105 -1.77 3.45 2.93
CA LEU A 105 -1.15 4.66 3.50
C LEU A 105 -1.93 5.91 3.05
N LEU A 106 -2.39 5.94 1.80
CA LEU A 106 -3.24 7.02 1.26
C LEU A 106 -4.56 7.23 2.03
N LYS A 107 -4.98 6.28 2.85
CA LYS A 107 -6.15 6.42 3.72
C LYS A 107 -5.82 7.14 5.04
N ILE A 108 -4.56 7.12 5.47
CA ILE A 108 -4.11 7.74 6.73
C ILE A 108 -3.89 9.25 6.54
N PRO A 109 -4.44 10.12 7.40
CA PRO A 109 -4.17 11.56 7.36
C PRO A 109 -2.68 11.91 7.45
N LEU A 110 -2.23 12.91 6.68
CA LEU A 110 -0.81 13.29 6.65
C LEU A 110 -0.25 13.66 8.04
N LYS A 111 -1.08 14.27 8.89
CA LYS A 111 -0.74 14.64 10.28
C LYS A 111 -0.46 13.45 11.20
N GLU A 112 -0.90 12.25 10.82
CA GLU A 112 -0.73 11.01 11.60
C GLU A 112 0.53 10.24 11.16
N ILE A 113 1.24 10.73 10.14
CA ILE A 113 2.51 10.16 9.73
C ILE A 113 3.64 10.78 10.54
N SER A 114 4.22 10.00 11.45
CA SER A 114 5.37 10.41 12.25
C SER A 114 6.65 10.53 11.42
N LYS A 115 7.68 11.14 12.00
CA LYS A 115 9.01 11.26 11.37
C LYS A 115 9.65 9.89 11.16
N GLU A 116 9.48 8.98 12.12
CA GLU A 116 9.99 7.61 12.08
C GLU A 116 9.34 6.83 10.92
N HIS A 117 8.02 6.95 10.75
CA HIS A 117 7.32 6.32 9.63
C HIS A 117 7.78 6.88 8.28
N ARG A 118 8.01 8.19 8.20
CA ARG A 118 8.56 8.82 6.98
C ARG A 118 9.94 8.27 6.63
N LEU A 119 10.82 8.07 7.62
CA LEU A 119 12.14 7.49 7.40
C LEU A 119 12.04 6.04 6.90
N LEU A 120 11.12 5.25 7.46
CA LEU A 120 10.91 3.86 7.04
C LEU A 120 10.37 3.73 5.61
N ILE A 121 9.45 4.62 5.22
CA ILE A 121 8.82 4.63 3.89
C ILE A 121 9.80 5.07 2.79
N GLY A 122 10.79 5.90 3.14
CA GLY A 122 11.73 6.48 2.18
C GLY A 122 11.22 7.79 1.56
N GLU A 123 12.15 8.60 1.08
CA GLU A 123 11.86 9.95 0.58
C GLU A 123 10.97 9.92 -0.68
N GLU A 124 11.34 9.11 -1.67
CA GLU A 124 10.64 9.03 -2.96
C GLU A 124 9.18 8.60 -2.78
N VAL A 125 8.95 7.55 -2.01
CA VAL A 125 7.60 7.06 -1.69
C VAL A 125 6.81 8.08 -0.88
N PHE A 126 7.46 8.79 0.06
CA PHE A 126 6.80 9.83 0.84
C PHE A 126 6.38 11.04 -0.02
N VAL A 127 7.23 11.47 -0.95
CA VAL A 127 6.91 12.56 -1.90
C VAL A 127 5.70 12.17 -2.75
N ALA A 128 5.70 10.96 -3.31
CA ALA A 128 4.57 10.46 -4.09
C ALA A 128 3.28 10.34 -3.26
N PHE A 129 3.38 9.88 -2.00
CA PHE A 129 2.26 9.87 -1.07
C PHE A 129 1.66 11.26 -0.83
N VAL A 130 2.50 12.27 -0.56
CA VAL A 130 2.06 13.67 -0.35
C VAL A 130 1.40 14.22 -1.62
N TYR A 131 2.00 13.99 -2.78
CA TYR A 131 1.44 14.42 -4.06
C TYR A 131 0.08 13.77 -4.33
N ALA A 132 -0.01 12.45 -4.20
CA ALA A 132 -1.26 11.71 -4.40
C ALA A 132 -2.35 12.17 -3.42
N LYS A 133 -2.02 12.38 -2.14
CA LYS A 133 -2.93 12.99 -1.15
C LYS A 133 -3.44 14.36 -1.60
N ALA A 134 -2.56 15.25 -2.06
CA ALA A 134 -2.94 16.58 -2.51
C ALA A 134 -3.86 16.53 -3.73
N MET A 135 -3.56 15.65 -4.70
CA MET A 135 -4.39 15.45 -5.89
C MET A 135 -5.74 14.85 -5.56
N LEU A 136 -5.79 13.83 -4.70
CA LEU A 136 -7.04 13.24 -4.22
C LEU A 136 -7.89 14.29 -3.49
N ASN A 137 -7.29 15.07 -2.60
CA ASN A 137 -7.99 16.15 -1.90
C ASN A 137 -8.52 17.21 -2.87
N LYS A 138 -7.76 17.55 -3.92
CA LYS A 138 -8.20 18.49 -4.96
C LYS A 138 -9.36 17.91 -5.78
N HIS A 139 -9.24 16.67 -6.23
CA HIS A 139 -10.29 15.94 -6.95
C HIS A 139 -11.58 15.89 -6.15
N CYS A 140 -11.47 15.51 -4.88
CA CYS A 140 -12.57 15.52 -3.93
C CYS A 140 -13.22 16.89 -3.76
N ARG A 141 -12.43 17.97 -3.70
CA ARG A 141 -12.97 19.35 -3.67
C ARG A 141 -13.71 19.71 -4.95
N ILE A 142 -13.16 19.32 -6.12
CA ILE A 142 -13.81 19.55 -7.41
C ILE A 142 -15.16 18.82 -7.44
N ILE A 143 -15.18 17.53 -7.12
CA ILE A 143 -16.41 16.73 -7.07
C ILE A 143 -17.42 17.30 -6.07
N ALA A 144 -16.96 17.73 -4.89
CA ALA A 144 -17.85 18.34 -3.91
C ALA A 144 -18.52 19.59 -4.47
N CYS A 145 -17.79 20.41 -5.23
CA CYS A 145 -18.30 21.64 -5.82
C CYS A 145 -19.10 21.42 -7.12
N GLU A 146 -18.96 20.27 -7.77
CA GLU A 146 -19.65 19.93 -9.01
C GLU A 146 -21.06 19.41 -8.73
N GLU A 147 -22.05 20.04 -9.36
CA GLU A 147 -23.44 19.59 -9.31
C GLU A 147 -23.55 18.17 -9.89
N PRO A 148 -24.07 17.18 -9.14
CA PRO A 148 -24.27 15.85 -9.69
C PRO A 148 -25.25 15.94 -10.86
N VAL A 149 -24.90 15.29 -11.98
CA VAL A 149 -25.74 15.31 -13.19
C VAL A 149 -27.02 14.50 -12.93
N ILE A 150 -28.06 15.19 -12.48
CA ILE A 150 -29.41 14.62 -12.35
C ILE A 150 -30.09 14.76 -13.72
N LEU A 151 -30.29 13.64 -14.42
CA LEU A 151 -30.87 13.62 -15.77
C LEU A 151 -32.32 14.13 -15.83
N SER A 152 -33.03 14.13 -14.70
CA SER A 152 -34.39 14.64 -14.56
C SER A 152 -34.70 14.95 -13.10
N HIS A 153 -35.27 16.12 -12.81
CA HIS A 153 -35.80 16.42 -11.49
C HIS A 153 -36.92 15.44 -11.12
N ALA A 154 -37.11 15.22 -9.82
CA ALA A 154 -38.21 14.41 -9.34
C ALA A 154 -39.57 15.07 -9.67
N SER A 155 -40.62 14.25 -9.77
CA SER A 155 -41.96 14.71 -10.15
C SER A 155 -42.58 15.71 -9.17
N ASP A 156 -42.08 15.77 -7.94
CA ASP A 156 -42.48 16.71 -6.88
C ASP A 156 -41.65 18.01 -6.88
N CYS A 157 -40.73 18.20 -7.83
CA CYS A 157 -39.92 19.40 -7.92
C CYS A 157 -40.71 20.59 -8.49
N GLY A 158 -41.10 21.51 -7.61
CA GLY A 158 -41.78 22.75 -8.01
C GLY A 158 -40.85 23.87 -8.49
N ASN A 159 -39.53 23.76 -8.29
CA ASN A 159 -38.57 24.79 -8.66
C ASN A 159 -37.17 24.20 -8.93
N PRO A 160 -36.86 23.83 -10.18
CA PRO A 160 -35.54 23.36 -10.61
C PRO A 160 -34.40 24.33 -10.28
N THR A 161 -34.62 25.63 -10.48
CA THR A 161 -33.61 26.68 -10.22
C THR A 161 -33.24 26.76 -8.74
N ALA A 162 -34.22 26.66 -7.84
CA ALA A 162 -33.95 26.64 -6.41
C ALA A 162 -33.15 25.40 -5.96
N CYS A 163 -33.31 24.26 -6.64
CA CYS A 163 -32.50 23.07 -6.37
C CYS A 163 -31.02 23.32 -6.70
N GLN A 164 -30.75 24.01 -7.82
CA GLN A 164 -29.39 24.36 -8.23
C GLN A 164 -28.77 25.42 -7.32
N GLU A 165 -29.54 26.46 -6.95
CA GLU A 165 -29.09 27.50 -6.02
C GLU A 165 -28.70 26.91 -4.65
N ASP A 166 -29.52 26.00 -4.11
CA ASP A 166 -29.25 25.35 -2.83
C ASP A 166 -28.00 24.46 -2.87
N TRP A 167 -27.75 23.79 -3.99
CA TRP A 167 -26.53 23.01 -4.17
C TRP A 167 -25.27 23.88 -4.04
N HIS A 168 -25.28 25.05 -4.68
CA HIS A 168 -24.14 25.96 -4.66
C HIS A 168 -23.99 26.72 -3.33
N ALA A 169 -25.08 26.95 -2.60
CA ALA A 169 -25.06 27.69 -1.34
C ALA A 169 -24.44 26.90 -0.18
N GLU A 170 -24.55 25.57 -0.20
CA GLU A 170 -24.30 24.72 0.95
C GLU A 170 -22.98 23.92 0.85
N LEU A 171 -22.06 24.23 -0.08
CA LEU A 171 -20.85 23.43 -0.28
C LEU A 171 -19.96 23.33 0.99
N PRO A 172 -19.82 22.14 1.62
CA PRO A 172 -19.11 22.03 2.89
C PRO A 172 -17.58 22.02 2.70
N GLN A 173 -16.89 22.91 3.43
CA GLN A 173 -15.45 22.79 3.71
C GLN A 173 -15.21 22.68 5.23
N PRO A 174 -14.29 21.83 5.73
CA PRO A 174 -13.40 20.90 5.02
C PRO A 174 -13.98 19.49 4.74
N PHE A 175 -13.36 18.81 3.76
CA PHE A 175 -13.88 17.63 3.04
C PHE A 175 -13.65 16.26 3.72
N SER A 176 -12.94 16.14 4.85
CA SER A 176 -12.62 14.82 5.43
C SER A 176 -13.85 13.95 5.78
N ASP A 177 -15.04 14.54 5.76
CA ASP A 177 -16.34 13.89 5.93
C ASP A 177 -17.38 14.39 4.92
N ALA A 178 -16.99 14.83 3.71
CA ALA A 178 -17.91 15.55 2.82
C ALA A 178 -19.19 14.76 2.49
N ILE A 179 -19.11 13.46 2.20
CA ILE A 179 -20.31 12.64 1.98
C ILE A 179 -21.19 12.62 3.24
N LYS A 180 -20.60 12.42 4.41
CA LYS A 180 -21.32 12.44 5.69
C LYS A 180 -21.97 13.81 5.94
N ARG A 181 -21.25 14.90 5.68
CA ARG A 181 -21.75 16.28 5.80
C ARG A 181 -22.84 16.57 4.77
N PHE A 182 -22.71 16.08 3.54
CA PHE A 182 -23.73 16.16 2.51
C PHE A 182 -25.00 15.40 2.94
N CYS A 183 -24.87 14.23 3.57
CA CYS A 183 -25.99 13.49 4.14
C CYS A 183 -26.63 14.20 5.35
N GLU A 184 -25.85 14.97 6.11
CA GLU A 184 -26.31 15.76 7.26
C GLU A 184 -26.81 17.17 6.87
N MET A 185 -26.68 17.54 5.59
CA MET A 185 -26.98 18.88 5.09
C MET A 185 -28.48 19.14 5.03
N GLN A 186 -28.89 20.30 5.53
CA GLN A 186 -30.27 20.77 5.36
C GLN A 186 -30.36 21.60 4.08
N PHE A 187 -30.71 20.96 2.98
CA PHE A 187 -31.04 21.68 1.75
C PHE A 187 -32.31 22.50 1.98
N GLY A 188 -32.25 23.81 1.69
CA GLY A 188 -33.32 24.75 2.06
C GLY A 188 -34.63 24.51 1.30
N ARG A 189 -34.61 24.82 0.01
CA ARG A 189 -35.73 24.81 -0.96
C ARG A 189 -35.76 23.58 -1.87
N MET A 190 -34.70 22.77 -1.92
CA MET A 190 -34.64 21.55 -2.72
C MET A 190 -35.69 20.53 -2.22
N GLY A 191 -36.58 20.09 -3.11
CA GLY A 191 -37.59 19.07 -2.78
C GLY A 191 -36.99 17.71 -2.43
N ARG A 192 -37.69 16.92 -1.59
CA ARG A 192 -37.20 15.62 -1.10
C ARG A 192 -36.90 14.63 -2.23
N GLY A 193 -37.70 14.59 -3.30
CA GLY A 193 -37.43 13.73 -4.44
C GLY A 193 -36.12 14.06 -5.15
N CYS A 194 -35.81 15.35 -5.34
CA CYS A 194 -34.53 15.79 -5.91
C CYS A 194 -33.34 15.45 -5.01
N GLN A 195 -33.49 15.64 -3.70
CA GLN A 195 -32.45 15.23 -2.73
C GLN A 195 -32.17 13.72 -2.82
N GLN A 196 -33.21 12.88 -2.92
CA GLN A 196 -33.03 11.43 -3.06
C GLN A 196 -32.32 11.03 -4.35
N LEU A 197 -32.67 11.63 -5.49
CA LEU A 197 -32.00 11.37 -6.77
C LEU A 197 -30.54 11.81 -6.74
N MET A 198 -30.25 12.95 -6.11
CA MET A 198 -28.90 13.45 -5.88
C MET A 198 -28.08 12.46 -5.04
N PHE A 199 -28.60 12.00 -3.90
CA PHE A 199 -27.92 10.99 -3.09
C PHE A 199 -27.70 9.68 -3.85
N GLN A 200 -28.64 9.24 -4.68
CA GLN A 200 -28.43 8.06 -5.54
C GLN A 200 -27.28 8.24 -6.52
N VAL A 201 -27.07 9.44 -7.08
CA VAL A 201 -25.94 9.72 -7.97
C VAL A 201 -24.62 9.73 -7.19
N LEU A 202 -24.60 10.33 -6.00
CA LEU A 202 -23.43 10.35 -5.11
C LEU A 202 -23.07 8.93 -4.65
N ASP A 203 -24.06 8.12 -4.26
CA ASP A 203 -23.90 6.74 -3.80
C ASP A 203 -23.40 5.80 -4.90
N ARG A 204 -23.74 6.07 -6.18
CA ARG A 204 -23.16 5.34 -7.32
C ARG A 204 -21.66 5.57 -7.46
N GLY A 205 -21.14 6.64 -6.86
CA GLY A 205 -19.72 6.91 -6.68
C GLY A 205 -18.90 6.99 -7.96
N VAL A 206 -19.53 7.31 -9.10
CA VAL A 206 -18.88 7.37 -10.41
C VAL A 206 -17.70 8.35 -10.39
N ALA A 207 -17.87 9.50 -9.72
CA ALA A 207 -16.83 10.49 -9.55
C ALA A 207 -15.65 9.98 -8.70
N PHE A 208 -15.89 9.06 -7.76
CA PHE A 208 -14.85 8.45 -6.92
C PHE A 208 -14.09 7.31 -7.62
N ARG A 209 -14.63 6.71 -8.70
CA ARG A 209 -13.90 5.68 -9.48
C ARG A 209 -12.61 6.21 -10.14
N TYR A 210 -12.57 7.50 -10.45
CA TYR A 210 -11.36 8.17 -10.93
C TYR A 210 -10.25 8.19 -9.86
N ALA A 211 -10.62 8.33 -8.58
CA ALA A 211 -9.67 8.29 -7.48
C ALA A 211 -9.02 6.90 -7.36
N ASP A 212 -9.81 5.83 -7.44
CA ASP A 212 -9.29 4.47 -7.38
C ASP A 212 -8.32 4.16 -8.52
N THR A 213 -8.63 4.62 -9.73
CA THR A 213 -7.77 4.45 -10.91
C THR A 213 -6.47 5.25 -10.74
N PHE A 214 -6.58 6.53 -10.37
CA PHE A 214 -5.42 7.39 -10.09
C PHE A 214 -4.49 6.79 -9.03
N VAL A 215 -5.05 6.26 -7.93
CA VAL A 215 -4.26 5.63 -6.86
C VAL A 215 -3.51 4.41 -7.38
N LYS A 216 -4.15 3.57 -8.20
CA LYS A 216 -3.50 2.42 -8.83
C LYS A 216 -2.39 2.85 -9.78
N ASP A 217 -2.63 3.85 -10.61
CA ASP A 217 -1.65 4.33 -11.59
C ASP A 217 -0.41 4.92 -10.91
N VAL A 218 -0.59 5.74 -9.87
CA VAL A 218 0.53 6.27 -9.07
C VAL A 218 1.31 5.13 -8.41
N CYS A 219 0.60 4.15 -7.85
CA CYS A 219 1.23 3.00 -7.21
C CYS A 219 2.03 2.15 -8.20
N GLN A 220 1.48 1.90 -9.39
CA GLN A 220 2.17 1.15 -10.45
C GLN A 220 3.38 1.92 -11.00
N GLY A 221 3.25 3.24 -11.18
CA GLY A 221 4.37 4.11 -11.53
C GLY A 221 5.50 4.01 -10.51
N LEU A 222 5.19 4.10 -9.21
CA LEU A 222 6.19 3.90 -8.15
C LEU A 222 6.85 2.53 -8.19
N VAL A 223 6.07 1.45 -8.34
CA VAL A 223 6.62 0.09 -8.44
C VAL A 223 7.61 -0.02 -9.61
N HIS A 224 7.28 0.59 -10.75
CA HIS A 224 8.16 0.63 -11.91
C HIS A 224 9.42 1.49 -11.67
N ASP A 225 9.26 2.72 -11.18
CA ASP A 225 10.35 3.67 -10.98
C ASP A 225 11.36 3.20 -9.94
N LEU A 226 10.88 2.49 -8.91
CA LEU A 226 11.70 1.88 -7.86
C LEU A 226 12.28 0.51 -8.28
N GLY A 227 11.96 0.00 -9.47
CA GLY A 227 12.44 -1.31 -9.93
C GLY A 227 11.94 -2.48 -9.08
N ILE A 228 10.76 -2.37 -8.47
CA ILE A 228 10.17 -3.43 -7.65
C ILE A 228 9.55 -4.47 -8.60
N THR A 229 10.33 -5.47 -9.00
CA THR A 229 9.87 -6.57 -9.87
C THR A 229 9.96 -7.92 -9.18
N SER A 230 9.11 -8.86 -9.58
CA SER A 230 9.13 -10.25 -9.10
C SER A 230 10.26 -11.09 -9.72
N ASP A 231 11.07 -10.52 -10.61
CA ASP A 231 11.83 -11.27 -11.62
C ASP A 231 13.18 -11.79 -11.13
N TRP A 232 13.49 -11.65 -9.84
CA TRP A 232 14.76 -12.08 -9.24
C TRP A 232 15.00 -13.60 -9.27
N PHE A 233 14.05 -14.40 -9.74
CA PHE A 233 14.09 -15.87 -9.76
C PHE A 233 13.78 -16.49 -11.14
N LEU A 234 13.76 -15.70 -12.21
CA LEU A 234 13.71 -16.21 -13.59
C LEU A 234 15.12 -16.43 -14.16
#